data_AF-W9UR87-F1
#
_entry.id   AF-W9UR87-F1
#
_cell.length_a   1.000
_cell.length_b   1.000
_cell.length_c   1.000
_cell.angle_alpha   90.00
_cell.angle_beta   90.00
_cell.angle_gamma   90.00
#
_symmetry.space_group_name_H-M   'P 1'
#
loop_
_entity.id
_entity.type
_entity.pdbx_description
1 polymer ?
#
loop_
_entity_poly.entity_id
_entity_poly.type
_entity_poly.pdbx_seq_one_letter_code
_entity_poly.pdbx_strand_id
1 'polypeptide(L)'
;MESDLDTPCVRLAADPDGCSGAAGRLIADPHYQGRVIYTGYMPEKALNDVQTGRAEWTRWNVHPRFSDICGLVEHLQAERIYPLFAKPEQLQRWQETFKQRLCLSNCLTD
;
A
#
# COMPACT_ATOMS: atom_id res chain seq x y z
N MET A 1 -25.05 -6.09 32.20
CA MET A 1 -24.74 -5.16 31.09
C MET A 1 -23.76 -5.90 30.21
N GLU A 2 -24.27 -6.75 29.31
CA GLU A 2 -23.43 -7.39 28.30
C GLU A 2 -22.81 -6.28 27.47
N SER A 3 -21.48 -6.21 27.44
CA SER A 3 -20.79 -5.20 26.66
C SER A 3 -21.02 -5.49 25.19
N ASP A 4 -21.33 -4.46 24.40
CA ASP A 4 -21.41 -4.47 22.92
C ASP A 4 -20.17 -5.06 22.19
N LEU A 5 -19.16 -5.51 22.93
CA LEU A 5 -17.94 -6.13 22.45
C LEU A 5 -18.11 -7.61 22.06
N ASP A 6 -19.17 -8.30 22.52
CA ASP A 6 -19.38 -9.74 22.23
C ASP A 6 -20.12 -10.00 20.91
N THR A 7 -20.66 -8.96 20.25
CA THR A 7 -21.21 -9.12 18.91
C THR A 7 -20.08 -9.05 17.88
N PRO A 8 -19.96 -10.02 16.97
CA PRO A 8 -19.03 -9.93 15.85
C PRO A 8 -19.25 -8.62 15.09
N CYS A 9 -18.24 -7.75 15.08
CA CYS A 9 -18.31 -6.45 14.43
C CYS A 9 -17.06 -6.16 13.61
N VAL A 10 -17.25 -5.47 12.50
CA VAL A 10 -16.17 -4.95 11.66
C VAL A 10 -15.88 -3.53 12.10
N ARG A 11 -14.61 -3.22 12.38
CA ARG A 11 -14.15 -1.89 12.74
C ARG A 11 -13.28 -1.32 11.64
N LEU A 12 -13.62 -0.12 11.17
CA LEU A 12 -12.74 0.69 10.34
C LEU A 12 -11.99 1.64 11.27
N ALA A 13 -10.67 1.52 11.31
CA ALA A 13 -9.81 2.35 12.16
C ALA A 13 -8.92 3.24 11.29
N ALA A 14 -8.73 4.49 11.74
CA ALA A 14 -7.73 5.39 11.17
C ALA A 14 -6.30 4.93 11.53
N ASP A 15 -5.31 5.61 10.96
CA ASP A 15 -3.88 5.33 11.14
C ASP A 15 -3.48 3.98 10.51
N PRO A 16 -3.61 3.86 9.17
CA PRO A 16 -3.59 2.58 8.45
C PRO A 16 -2.24 1.86 8.43
N ASP A 17 -1.17 2.52 8.91
CA ASP A 17 0.13 1.86 9.14
C ASP A 17 0.11 0.95 10.38
N GLY A 18 -0.88 1.12 11.26
CA GLY A 18 -1.01 0.40 12.52
C GLY A 18 0.07 0.76 13.54
N CYS A 19 0.75 1.90 13.37
CA CYS A 19 1.80 2.38 14.29
C CYS A 19 1.24 3.31 15.37
N SER A 20 0.12 3.98 15.11
CA SER A 20 -0.42 5.01 16.00
C SER A 20 -1.95 5.03 16.00
N GLY A 21 -2.52 5.94 16.80
CA GLY A 21 -3.95 6.21 16.87
C GLY A 21 -4.83 4.98 17.09
N ALA A 22 -5.97 4.88 16.40
CA ALA A 22 -6.97 3.86 16.70
C ALA A 22 -6.51 2.45 16.32
N ALA A 23 -5.97 2.27 15.11
CA ALA A 23 -5.45 0.98 14.67
C ALA A 23 -4.26 0.54 15.51
N GLY A 24 -3.30 1.43 15.78
CA GLY A 24 -2.12 1.13 16.58
C GLY A 24 -2.46 0.68 18.00
N ARG A 25 -3.43 1.32 18.66
CA ARG A 25 -3.89 0.90 19.99
C ARG A 25 -4.51 -0.49 20.00
N LEU A 26 -5.37 -0.81 19.02
CA LEU A 26 -6.00 -2.13 18.92
C LEU A 26 -4.98 -3.23 18.60
N ILE A 27 -4.05 -2.96 17.70
CA ILE A 27 -3.02 -3.92 17.28
C ILE A 27 -2.00 -4.19 18.40
N ALA A 28 -1.69 -3.17 19.21
CA ALA A 28 -0.76 -3.30 20.33
C ALA A 28 -1.37 -3.92 21.60
N ASP A 29 -2.70 -4.03 21.67
CA ASP A 29 -3.38 -4.63 22.81
C ASP A 29 -3.19 -6.16 22.82
N PRO A 30 -2.48 -6.73 23.81
CA PRO A 30 -2.23 -8.17 23.86
C PRO A 30 -3.50 -9.01 24.08
N HIS A 31 -4.61 -8.38 24.47
CA HIS A 31 -5.90 -9.03 24.64
C HIS A 31 -6.80 -8.93 23.40
N TYR A 32 -6.41 -8.19 22.37
CA TYR A 32 -7.19 -8.07 21.15
C TYR A 32 -7.26 -9.41 20.40
N GLN A 33 -8.47 -9.96 20.25
CA GLN A 33 -8.73 -11.22 19.55
C GLN A 33 -9.22 -11.04 18.11
N GLY A 34 -9.31 -9.79 17.64
CA GLY A 34 -9.81 -9.50 16.30
C GLY A 34 -8.77 -9.79 15.22
N ARG A 35 -9.25 -10.14 14.02
CA ARG A 35 -8.39 -10.25 12.83
C ARG A 35 -8.01 -8.86 12.34
N VAL A 36 -6.72 -8.63 12.10
CA VAL A 36 -6.20 -7.38 11.53
C VAL A 36 -6.12 -7.54 10.02
N ILE A 37 -6.78 -6.64 9.28
CA ILE A 37 -6.72 -6.60 7.82
C ILE A 37 -6.20 -5.23 7.39
N TYR A 38 -5.01 -5.20 6.81
CA TYR A 38 -4.49 -4.03 6.11
C TYR A 38 -5.10 -3.96 4.70
N THR A 39 -5.52 -2.77 4.28
CA THR A 39 -6.17 -2.61 2.96
C THR A 39 -5.40 -1.71 1.99
N GLY A 40 -4.52 -0.86 2.50
CA GLY A 40 -3.77 0.11 1.72
C GLY A 40 -2.34 -0.31 1.38
N TYR A 41 -1.49 0.71 1.25
CA TYR A 41 -0.04 0.56 1.21
C TYR A 41 0.47 -0.15 2.47
N MET A 42 1.43 -1.06 2.33
CA MET A 42 2.08 -1.75 3.45
C MET A 42 3.42 -1.07 3.77
N PRO A 43 3.48 -0.18 4.77
CA PRO A 43 4.75 0.23 5.35
C PRO A 43 5.41 -0.95 6.07
N GLU A 44 6.68 -0.80 6.46
CA GLU A 44 7.51 -1.88 7.02
C GLU A 44 6.82 -2.67 8.14
N LYS A 45 6.17 -1.98 9.09
CA LYS A 45 5.40 -2.63 10.16
C LYS A 45 4.30 -3.55 9.62
N ALA A 46 3.42 -3.01 8.78
CA ALA A 46 2.29 -3.76 8.22
C ALA A 46 2.78 -4.94 7.37
N LEU A 47 3.87 -4.74 6.62
CA LEU A 47 4.52 -5.82 5.87
C LEU A 47 5.01 -6.94 6.79
N ASN A 48 5.70 -6.58 7.89
CA ASN A 48 6.16 -7.54 8.88
C ASN A 48 5.00 -8.28 9.57
N ASP A 49 3.93 -7.57 9.93
CA ASP A 49 2.74 -8.19 10.53
C ASP A 49 2.11 -9.22 9.59
N VAL A 50 2.03 -8.93 8.30
CA VAL A 50 1.52 -9.88 7.30
C VAL A 50 2.48 -11.06 7.10
N GLN A 51 3.78 -10.80 6.96
CA GLN A 51 4.80 -11.84 6.75
C GLN A 51 4.93 -12.80 7.94
N THR A 52 4.68 -12.31 9.16
CA THR A 52 4.72 -13.11 10.39
C THR A 52 3.37 -13.74 10.74
N GLY A 53 2.34 -13.56 9.91
CA GLY A 53 1.01 -14.13 10.11
C GLY A 53 0.17 -13.45 11.20
N ARG A 54 0.58 -12.27 11.68
CA ARG A 54 -0.18 -11.45 12.65
C ARG A 54 -1.32 -10.66 12.00
N ALA A 55 -1.27 -10.45 10.70
CA ALA A 55 -2.30 -9.74 9.94
C ALA A 55 -2.49 -10.33 8.55
N GLU A 56 -3.60 -9.97 7.92
CA GLU A 56 -3.88 -10.23 6.51
C GLU A 56 -3.81 -8.93 5.70
N TRP A 57 -3.58 -9.06 4.40
CA TRP A 57 -3.62 -7.93 3.48
C TRP A 57 -4.62 -8.19 2.36
N THR A 58 -5.57 -7.27 2.20
CA THR A 58 -6.52 -7.26 1.09
C THR A 58 -6.42 -5.94 0.35
N ARG A 59 -5.80 -5.97 -0.83
CA ARG A 59 -5.51 -4.75 -1.58
C ARG A 59 -6.79 -4.01 -2.00
N TRP A 60 -7.03 -2.86 -1.38
CA TRP A 60 -7.96 -1.84 -1.85
C TRP A 60 -7.20 -0.86 -2.75
N ASN A 61 -7.35 -1.02 -4.06
CA ASN A 61 -6.67 -0.19 -5.03
C ASN A 61 -7.26 1.23 -5.07
N VAL A 62 -6.50 2.22 -4.62
CA VAL A 62 -6.75 3.65 -4.92
C VAL A 62 -5.73 4.23 -5.91
N HIS A 63 -4.69 3.45 -6.25
CA HIS A 63 -3.66 3.85 -7.21
C HIS A 63 -3.84 3.12 -8.55
N PRO A 64 -3.53 3.78 -9.68
CA PRO A 64 -3.50 3.15 -10.99
C PRO A 64 -2.60 1.92 -11.01
N ARG A 65 -3.03 0.87 -11.70
CA ARG A 65 -2.18 -0.27 -12.04
C ARG A 65 -1.18 0.15 -13.10
N PHE A 66 -0.11 -0.62 -13.26
CA PHE A 66 0.85 -0.38 -14.33
C PHE A 66 0.20 -0.38 -15.73
N SER A 67 -0.79 -1.24 -15.96
CA SER A 67 -1.58 -1.25 -17.20
C SER A 67 -2.30 0.07 -17.46
N ASP A 68 -2.81 0.70 -16.40
CA ASP A 68 -3.55 1.95 -16.48
C ASP A 68 -2.59 3.10 -16.81
N ILE A 69 -1.37 3.06 -16.23
CA ILE A 69 -0.28 3.98 -16.58
C ILE A 69 0.11 3.81 -18.05
N CYS A 70 0.28 2.59 -18.55
CA CYS A 70 0.56 2.35 -19.97
C CYS A 70 -0.55 2.93 -20.85
N GLY A 71 -1.82 2.68 -20.51
CA GLY A 71 -2.96 3.22 -21.23
C GLY A 71 -2.96 4.76 -21.25
N LEU A 72 -2.65 5.40 -20.13
CA LEU A 72 -2.53 6.85 -20.03
C LEU A 72 -1.38 7.40 -20.91
N VAL A 73 -0.22 6.76 -20.85
CA VAL A 73 0.98 7.14 -21.63
C VAL A 73 0.71 7.06 -23.14
N GLU A 74 0.00 6.04 -23.59
CA GLU A 74 -0.40 5.90 -24.99
C GLU A 74 -1.49 6.89 -25.38
N HIS A 75 -2.50 7.07 -24.53
CA HIS A 75 -3.59 8.01 -24.78
C HIS A 75 -3.10 9.46 -24.91
N LEU A 76 -2.13 9.86 -24.08
CA LEU A 76 -1.53 11.19 -24.11
C LEU A 76 -0.41 11.35 -25.14
N GLN A 77 0.00 10.26 -25.79
CA GLN A 77 1.19 10.23 -26.66
C GLN A 77 2.44 10.79 -25.94
N ALA A 78 2.60 10.50 -24.64
CA ALA A 78 3.57 11.18 -23.79
C ALA A 78 5.03 10.88 -24.21
N GLU A 79 5.80 11.85 -24.70
CA GLU A 79 7.17 11.59 -25.19
C GLU A 79 8.19 11.31 -24.07
N ARG A 80 7.95 11.82 -22.87
CA ARG A 80 8.84 11.68 -21.70
C ARG A 80 8.07 11.26 -20.47
N ILE A 81 8.63 10.33 -19.71
CA ILE A 81 8.01 9.67 -18.56
C ILE A 81 8.98 9.75 -17.39
N TYR A 82 8.59 10.48 -16.37
CA TYR A 82 9.37 10.65 -15.13
C TYR A 82 8.66 9.89 -14.01
N PRO A 83 9.16 8.73 -13.57
CA PRO A 83 8.51 7.96 -12.52
C PRO A 83 8.76 8.66 -11.17
N LEU A 84 7.71 9.27 -10.62
CA LEU A 84 7.70 9.80 -9.26
C LEU A 84 7.07 8.77 -8.32
N PHE A 85 7.66 8.58 -7.13
CA PHE A 85 7.18 7.62 -6.12
C PHE A 85 7.15 6.15 -6.58
N ALA A 86 7.94 5.79 -7.60
CA ALA A 86 8.14 4.41 -8.01
C ALA A 86 9.23 3.77 -7.14
N LYS A 87 9.00 2.54 -6.69
CA LYS A 87 10.04 1.83 -5.94
C LYS A 87 11.17 1.37 -6.88
N PRO A 88 12.42 1.27 -6.39
CA PRO A 88 13.55 0.81 -7.20
C PRO A 88 13.30 -0.53 -7.90
N GLU A 89 12.60 -1.47 -7.25
CA GLU A 89 12.32 -2.80 -7.82
C GLU A 89 11.34 -2.74 -9.00
N GLN A 90 10.60 -1.63 -9.14
CA GLN A 90 9.70 -1.41 -10.26
C GLN A 90 10.44 -0.79 -11.45
N LEU A 91 11.58 -0.13 -11.25
CA LEU A 91 12.26 0.64 -12.30
C LEU A 91 12.66 -0.22 -13.50
N GLN A 92 13.06 -1.48 -13.28
CA GLN A 92 13.37 -2.40 -14.38
C GLN A 92 12.17 -2.58 -15.33
N ARG A 93 10.99 -2.85 -14.78
CA ARG A 93 9.76 -3.01 -15.57
C ARG A 93 9.41 -1.74 -16.35
N TRP A 94 9.64 -0.58 -15.75
CA TRP A 94 9.42 0.72 -16.41
C TRP A 94 10.42 0.93 -17.55
N GLN A 95 11.70 0.60 -17.35
CA GLN A 95 12.74 0.67 -18.38
C GLN A 95 12.40 -0.21 -19.58
N GLU A 96 12.00 -1.45 -19.34
CA GLU A 96 11.63 -2.40 -20.40
C GLU A 96 10.40 -1.92 -21.20
N THR A 97 9.43 -1.32 -20.53
CA THR A 97 8.16 -0.89 -21.14
C THR A 97 8.31 0.42 -21.91
N PHE A 98 8.91 1.44 -21.29
CA PHE A 98 8.93 2.80 -21.82
C PHE A 98 10.24 3.15 -22.55
N LYS A 99 11.30 2.37 -22.34
CA LYS A 99 12.58 2.46 -23.05
C LYS A 99 13.11 3.91 -23.06
N GLN A 100 13.44 4.45 -24.23
CA GLN A 100 13.93 5.81 -24.42
C GLN A 100 12.97 6.92 -23.97
N ARG A 101 11.68 6.64 -23.75
CA ARG A 101 10.72 7.61 -23.18
C ARG A 101 10.90 7.75 -21.67
N LEU A 102 11.55 6.80 -21.00
CA LEU A 102 11.76 6.85 -19.54
C LEU A 102 12.93 7.78 -19.19
N CYS A 103 12.66 8.74 -18.31
CA CYS A 103 13.64 9.70 -17.82
C CYS A 103 13.92 9.42 -16.33
N LEU A 104 15.10 8.87 -16.04
CA LEU A 104 15.55 8.54 -14.68
C LEU A 104 16.43 9.61 -14.04
N SER A 105 16.80 10.65 -14.80
CA SER A 105 17.80 11.66 -14.42
C SER A 105 17.40 12.58 -13.26
N ASN A 106 16.15 12.53 -12.80
CA ASN A 106 15.64 13.30 -11.65
C ASN A 106 14.83 12.44 -10.65
N CYS A 107 14.95 11.11 -10.71
CA CYS A 107 14.37 10.26 -9.67
C CYS A 107 15.21 10.51 -8.40
N LEU A 108 14.63 11.23 -7.43
CA LEU A 108 15.25 11.54 -6.14
C LEU A 108 15.92 10.28 -5.60
N THR A 109 17.25 10.24 -5.67
CA THR A 109 18.05 9.38 -4.82
C THR A 109 17.90 9.94 -3.42
N ASP A 110 17.36 9.14 -2.50
CA ASP A 110 17.38 9.45 -1.07
C ASP A 110 18.81 9.74 -0.59
#